data_AF-N1VN57-F1
#
_entry.id   AF-N1VN57-F1
#
_cell.length_a   1.000
_cell.length_b   1.000
_cell.length_c   1.000
_cell.angle_alpha   90.00
_cell.angle_beta   90.00
_cell.angle_gamma   90.00
#
_symmetry.space_group_name_H-M   'P 1'
#
loop_
_entity.id
_entity.type
_entity.pdbx_description
1 polymer ?
#
loop_
_entity_poly.entity_id
_entity_poly.type
_entity_poly.pdbx_seq_one_letter_code
_entity_poly.pdbx_strand_id
1 'polypeptide(L)'
;MKFQNFLKLNSVCPTKRWEDTSTFFLLTPHLIFQNILYVFLFFFFYLSPILSESKHQKIQPPEGDGITILVEKGQTLSIISKTYLDDPRKWKELLKSNQIDNPNLIIPGMKLWIPKSLGKKPLADIQRYTGKTEVLKISQKQTDWSGASVGEGLYAKDEVRTFKESEAQFLLLSGSRFEITENSHIIMEKGKSDTDPDELYLRRGRIRSIIQRKPSSNQRMFLLRTEAAVSEVKGTDFITEVDGSGNTTLSCYEGIVAVSAQNVTVNVGSGFATFVEKGKPPLKPFALPDPPKPKDE
;
A
#
# COMPACT_ATOMS: atom_id res chain seq x y z
N MET A 1 -9.22 -57.33 -18.37
CA MET A 1 -7.81 -57.74 -18.66
C MET A 1 -6.95 -57.04 -17.61
N LYS A 2 -6.54 -57.62 -16.47
CA LYS A 2 -5.59 -58.73 -16.19
C LYS A 2 -4.14 -58.49 -16.68
N PHE A 3 -3.20 -58.93 -15.82
CA PHE A 3 -1.72 -58.86 -15.80
C PHE A 3 -1.16 -57.66 -15.00
N GLN A 4 -0.67 -57.74 -13.75
CA GLN A 4 0.15 -58.73 -13.00
C GLN A 4 1.50 -59.09 -13.66
N ASN A 5 2.60 -58.64 -13.03
CA ASN A 5 3.80 -59.42 -12.64
C ASN A 5 4.82 -58.45 -11.99
N PHE A 6 5.10 -58.50 -10.67
CA PHE A 6 5.97 -59.42 -9.94
C PHE A 6 7.39 -59.56 -10.51
N LEU A 7 8.39 -59.14 -9.72
CA LEU A 7 9.54 -59.97 -9.32
C LEU A 7 10.29 -59.34 -8.13
N LYS A 8 10.11 -59.99 -6.98
CA LYS A 8 10.96 -59.99 -5.78
C LYS A 8 11.92 -61.17 -5.92
N LEU A 9 13.18 -61.04 -5.51
CA LEU A 9 14.08 -62.07 -4.93
C LEU A 9 15.36 -61.32 -4.49
N ASN A 10 15.61 -61.17 -3.18
CA ASN A 10 16.29 -62.09 -2.26
C ASN A 10 17.78 -62.29 -2.56
N SER A 11 18.64 -61.86 -1.63
CA SER A 11 19.57 -62.77 -0.95
C SER A 11 20.35 -62.06 0.16
N VAL A 12 20.08 -62.49 1.39
CA VAL A 12 20.87 -62.33 2.60
C VAL A 12 22.05 -63.30 2.54
N CYS A 13 23.27 -62.89 2.92
CA CYS A 13 24.15 -63.72 3.75
C CYS A 13 25.29 -62.90 4.39
N PRO A 14 25.63 -63.13 5.68
CA PRO A 14 26.62 -62.35 6.45
C PRO A 14 27.94 -63.12 6.72
N THR A 15 28.85 -62.46 7.45
CA THR A 15 29.96 -62.97 8.30
C THR A 15 31.32 -63.37 7.71
N LYS A 16 32.37 -62.75 8.29
CA LYS A 16 33.72 -63.23 8.65
C LYS A 16 34.46 -62.01 9.24
N ARG A 17 34.66 -61.80 10.55
CA ARG A 17 35.33 -62.57 11.62
C ARG A 17 36.69 -63.15 11.21
N TRP A 18 37.75 -62.42 11.55
CA TRP A 18 39.10 -62.94 11.77
C TRP A 18 39.58 -62.36 13.11
N GLU A 19 39.85 -63.28 14.04
CA GLU A 19 40.60 -63.08 15.28
C GLU A 19 42.06 -63.52 15.04
N ASP A 20 42.89 -63.24 16.05
CA ASP A 20 44.23 -63.81 16.33
C ASP A 20 45.43 -63.24 15.55
N THR A 21 46.61 -63.00 16.13
CA THR A 21 47.10 -63.04 17.52
C THR A 21 48.42 -62.28 17.58
N SER A 22 48.73 -61.82 18.79
CA SER A 22 49.99 -61.35 19.34
C SER A 22 51.28 -61.96 18.75
N THR A 23 52.32 -61.13 18.61
CA THR A 23 53.69 -61.58 18.91
C THR A 23 54.54 -60.43 19.43
N PHE A 24 55.06 -60.68 20.63
CA PHE A 24 55.98 -59.88 21.41
C PHE A 24 57.27 -59.58 20.64
N PHE A 25 57.79 -58.37 20.77
CA PHE A 25 59.23 -58.18 20.94
C PHE A 25 59.49 -57.13 22.02
N LEU A 26 60.07 -57.63 23.12
CA LEU A 26 60.68 -56.87 24.19
C LEU A 26 62.02 -56.32 23.69
N LEU A 27 62.28 -55.04 23.91
CA LEU A 27 63.65 -54.55 24.13
C LEU A 27 63.64 -53.51 25.24
N THR A 28 64.52 -53.76 26.19
CA THR A 28 64.63 -53.21 27.53
C THR A 28 65.15 -51.76 27.58
N PRO A 29 64.92 -51.07 28.72
CA PRO A 29 65.14 -49.63 28.89
C PRO A 29 66.53 -49.32 29.45
N HIS A 30 67.13 -48.19 29.07
CA HIS A 30 68.14 -47.54 29.90
C HIS A 30 68.34 -46.08 29.47
N LEU A 31 68.63 -45.23 30.47
CA LEU A 31 69.10 -43.82 30.44
C LEU A 31 67.98 -42.82 30.80
N ILE A 32 67.72 -42.69 32.10
CA ILE A 32 68.37 -41.77 33.07
C ILE A 32 67.54 -40.48 33.20
N PHE A 33 66.88 -40.43 34.36
CA PHE A 33 66.43 -39.24 35.07
C PHE A 33 67.47 -38.12 35.00
N GLN A 34 67.08 -36.95 34.49
CA GLN A 34 67.34 -35.65 35.12
C GLN A 34 66.66 -34.53 34.31
N ASN A 35 66.26 -33.48 35.02
CA ASN A 35 65.66 -32.23 34.53
C ASN A 35 64.14 -32.23 34.34
N ILE A 36 63.46 -32.48 35.46
CA ILE A 36 62.30 -31.67 35.85
C ILE A 36 62.82 -30.24 36.09
N LEU A 37 62.00 -29.26 35.68
CA LEU A 37 62.03 -27.84 36.01
C LEU A 37 62.71 -26.92 34.95
N TYR A 38 61.89 -25.99 34.45
CA TYR A 38 62.20 -24.84 33.58
C TYR A 38 62.40 -25.10 32.08
N VAL A 39 61.29 -25.29 31.33
CA VAL A 39 60.83 -24.36 30.26
C VAL A 39 59.33 -24.62 30.06
N PHE A 40 58.51 -24.12 31.00
CA PHE A 40 57.05 -24.07 30.88
C PHE A 40 56.66 -22.59 30.73
N LEU A 41 57.09 -21.96 29.64
CA LEU A 41 56.74 -20.60 29.25
C LEU A 41 57.24 -20.41 27.81
N PHE A 42 56.35 -20.02 26.90
CA PHE A 42 56.52 -19.88 25.42
C PHE A 42 56.02 -21.02 24.52
N PHE A 43 54.91 -21.68 24.86
CA PHE A 43 54.08 -22.34 23.83
C PHE A 43 52.59 -22.37 24.20
N PHE A 44 52.05 -21.23 24.64
CA PHE A 44 50.62 -21.08 24.96
C PHE A 44 50.09 -19.66 24.65
N PHE A 45 50.57 -19.07 23.56
CA PHE A 45 49.99 -17.87 22.97
C PHE A 45 49.92 -18.12 21.47
N TYR A 46 48.88 -17.67 20.79
CA TYR A 46 48.50 -17.99 19.40
C TYR A 46 47.65 -19.25 19.19
N LEU A 47 46.65 -19.47 20.04
CA LEU A 47 45.38 -20.00 19.52
C LEU A 47 44.22 -19.32 20.24
N SER A 48 44.05 -18.03 19.95
CA SER A 48 42.79 -17.36 20.27
C SER A 48 41.71 -18.05 19.45
N PRO A 49 40.63 -18.60 20.05
CA PRO A 49 39.47 -18.96 19.27
C PRO A 49 38.98 -17.67 18.62
N ILE A 50 38.98 -17.62 17.30
CA ILE A 50 38.18 -16.65 16.56
C ILE A 50 36.74 -17.03 16.91
N LEU A 51 36.23 -16.47 18.01
CA LEU A 51 34.80 -16.32 18.20
C LEU A 51 34.39 -15.45 17.02
N SER A 52 33.92 -16.09 15.95
CA SER A 52 33.28 -15.39 14.86
C SER A 52 32.02 -14.80 15.46
N GLU A 53 32.16 -13.58 15.98
CA GLU A 53 31.04 -12.74 16.33
C GLU A 53 30.25 -12.61 15.04
N SER A 54 29.16 -13.37 14.95
CA SER A 54 28.21 -13.20 13.86
C SER A 54 27.85 -11.73 13.90
N LYS A 55 28.33 -10.96 12.92
CA LYS A 55 27.86 -9.60 12.66
C LYS A 55 26.39 -9.76 12.33
N HIS A 56 25.55 -9.86 13.34
CA HIS A 56 24.16 -9.44 13.24
C HIS A 56 24.28 -7.97 12.91
N GLN A 57 24.25 -7.65 11.61
CA GLN A 57 24.06 -6.30 11.14
C GLN A 57 22.86 -5.77 11.90
N LYS A 58 23.12 -4.92 12.91
CA LYS A 58 22.11 -4.00 13.42
C LYS A 58 21.87 -3.06 12.25
N ILE A 59 20.97 -3.46 11.35
CA ILE A 59 20.43 -2.60 10.32
C ILE A 59 19.67 -1.51 11.10
N GLN A 60 20.36 -0.42 11.40
CA GLN A 60 19.73 0.80 11.84
C GLN A 60 18.75 1.19 10.73
N PRO A 61 17.49 1.52 11.04
CA PRO A 61 16.56 1.97 10.00
C PRO A 61 17.21 3.17 9.31
N PRO A 62 17.42 3.13 7.99
CA PRO A 62 18.06 4.23 7.28
C PRO A 62 17.26 5.51 7.50
N GLU A 63 17.96 6.63 7.68
CA GLU A 63 17.36 7.94 7.93
C GLU A 63 16.44 8.34 6.77
N GLY A 64 15.16 8.58 7.07
CA GLY A 64 14.17 9.07 6.11
C GLY A 64 12.73 8.65 6.42
N ASP A 65 11.77 9.35 5.80
CA ASP A 65 10.35 9.01 5.84
C ASP A 65 10.11 7.62 5.20
N GLY A 66 9.64 6.66 6.00
CA GLY A 66 9.38 5.29 5.54
C GLY A 66 8.74 4.42 6.62
N ILE A 67 8.36 3.21 6.24
CA ILE A 67 7.81 2.21 7.18
C ILE A 67 8.74 1.01 7.29
N THR A 68 8.88 0.47 8.50
CA THR A 68 9.55 -0.82 8.71
C THR A 68 8.51 -1.92 8.80
N ILE A 69 8.63 -2.93 7.94
CA ILE A 69 7.76 -4.11 7.95
C ILE A 69 8.55 -5.34 8.41
N LEU A 70 7.84 -6.33 8.95
CA LEU A 70 8.39 -7.64 9.26
C LEU A 70 7.98 -8.63 8.17
N VAL A 71 8.94 -9.38 7.64
CA VAL A 71 8.70 -10.40 6.64
C VAL A 71 7.95 -11.56 7.29
N GLU A 72 6.79 -11.94 6.75
CA GLU A 72 6.02 -13.08 7.23
C GLU A 72 6.44 -14.39 6.54
N LYS A 73 6.12 -15.53 7.15
CA LYS A 73 6.42 -16.86 6.57
C LYS A 73 5.71 -17.02 5.22
N GLY A 74 6.49 -17.31 4.18
CA GLY A 74 5.97 -17.50 2.81
C GLY A 74 5.83 -16.21 1.99
N GLN A 75 6.11 -15.04 2.57
CA GLN A 75 6.22 -13.81 1.79
C GLN A 75 7.52 -13.81 0.97
N THR A 76 7.39 -13.51 -0.32
CA THR A 76 8.54 -13.22 -1.19
C THR A 76 8.68 -11.71 -1.37
N LEU A 77 9.86 -11.28 -1.77
CA LEU A 77 10.11 -9.90 -2.18
C LEU A 77 9.11 -9.38 -3.19
N SER A 78 8.69 -10.22 -4.15
CA SER A 78 7.70 -9.84 -5.16
C SER A 78 6.31 -9.59 -4.55
N ILE A 79 5.90 -10.42 -3.57
CA ILE A 79 4.64 -10.23 -2.84
C ILE A 79 4.69 -8.95 -1.99
N ILE A 80 5.80 -8.70 -1.32
CA ILE A 80 6.02 -7.48 -0.52
C ILE A 80 5.96 -6.25 -1.43
N SER A 81 6.70 -6.27 -2.54
CA SER A 81 6.68 -5.18 -3.53
C SER A 81 5.28 -4.96 -4.09
N LYS A 82 4.54 -6.03 -4.42
CA LYS A 82 3.15 -5.90 -4.86
C LYS A 82 2.26 -5.28 -3.80
N THR A 83 2.46 -5.63 -2.53
CA THR A 83 1.62 -5.19 -1.41
C THR A 83 1.84 -3.72 -1.06
N TYR A 84 3.11 -3.29 -0.97
CA TYR A 84 3.48 -1.98 -0.44
C TYR A 84 3.90 -0.95 -1.50
N LEU A 85 4.34 -1.40 -2.68
CA LEU A 85 4.81 -0.54 -3.77
C LEU A 85 3.86 -0.60 -4.99
N ASP A 86 2.81 -1.44 -4.92
CA ASP A 86 1.83 -1.78 -5.95
C ASP A 86 2.38 -2.43 -7.24
N ASP A 87 3.70 -2.55 -7.36
CA ASP A 87 4.42 -3.14 -8.49
C ASP A 87 5.33 -4.29 -8.02
N PRO A 88 5.09 -5.54 -8.46
CA PRO A 88 5.91 -6.69 -8.09
C PRO A 88 7.33 -6.62 -8.63
N ARG A 89 7.65 -5.75 -9.61
CA ARG A 89 8.96 -5.61 -10.26
C ARG A 89 9.91 -4.68 -9.50
N LYS A 90 9.40 -3.84 -8.60
CA LYS A 90 10.19 -2.89 -7.79
C LYS A 90 10.96 -3.54 -6.64
N TRP A 91 10.96 -4.86 -6.54
CA TRP A 91 11.72 -5.58 -5.51
C TRP A 91 13.22 -5.29 -5.55
N LYS A 92 13.78 -5.00 -6.74
CA LYS A 92 15.19 -4.63 -6.89
C LYS A 92 15.49 -3.29 -6.22
N GLU A 93 14.59 -2.33 -6.37
CA GLU A 93 14.71 -1.02 -5.72
C GLU A 93 14.58 -1.16 -4.20
N LEU A 94 13.67 -2.02 -3.74
CA LEU A 94 13.51 -2.34 -2.32
C LEU A 94 14.79 -2.94 -1.70
N LEU A 95 15.45 -3.86 -2.41
CA LEU A 95 16.75 -4.42 -1.97
C LEU A 95 17.83 -3.35 -1.88
N LYS A 96 17.92 -2.47 -2.90
CA LYS A 96 18.86 -1.36 -2.93
C LYS A 96 18.65 -0.41 -1.75
N SER A 97 17.40 -0.11 -1.40
CA SER A 97 17.05 0.72 -0.23
C SER A 97 17.42 0.08 1.11
N ASN A 98 17.46 -1.26 1.18
CA ASN A 98 17.82 -2.00 2.39
C ASN A 98 19.29 -2.45 2.42
N GLN A 99 20.08 -2.11 1.40
CA GLN A 99 21.48 -2.53 1.26
C GLN A 99 21.64 -4.06 1.30
N ILE A 100 20.71 -4.78 0.69
CA ILE A 100 20.73 -6.25 0.59
C ILE A 100 21.11 -6.66 -0.82
N ASP A 101 22.27 -7.29 -0.97
CA ASP A 101 22.80 -7.67 -2.30
C ASP A 101 22.18 -8.96 -2.86
N ASN A 102 21.85 -9.92 -1.99
CA ASN A 102 21.34 -11.23 -2.42
C ASN A 102 19.84 -11.41 -2.08
N PRO A 103 18.96 -11.57 -3.10
CA PRO A 103 17.51 -11.70 -2.90
C PRO A 103 17.08 -12.94 -2.10
N ASN A 104 17.89 -14.00 -2.08
CA ASN A 104 17.59 -15.24 -1.37
C ASN A 104 17.85 -15.14 0.15
N LEU A 105 18.34 -14.00 0.65
CA LEU A 105 18.61 -13.78 2.07
C LEU A 105 17.40 -13.30 2.87
N ILE A 106 16.26 -13.08 2.20
CA ILE A 106 15.05 -12.62 2.89
C ILE A 106 14.40 -13.81 3.59
N ILE A 107 14.47 -13.80 4.91
CA ILE A 107 13.89 -14.83 5.78
C ILE A 107 12.73 -14.25 6.61
N PRO A 108 11.77 -15.09 7.02
CA PRO A 108 10.70 -14.66 7.93
C PRO A 108 11.27 -14.05 9.22
N GLY A 109 10.66 -12.96 9.68
CA GLY A 109 11.08 -12.18 10.84
C GLY A 109 12.09 -11.07 10.54
N MET A 110 12.64 -11.02 9.32
CA MET A 110 13.53 -9.93 8.92
C MET A 110 12.78 -8.60 8.82
N LYS A 111 13.40 -7.52 9.29
CA LYS A 111 12.87 -6.16 9.14
C LYS A 111 13.28 -5.59 7.79
N LEU A 112 12.33 -5.12 7.01
CA LEU A 112 12.57 -4.40 5.76
C LEU A 112 12.06 -2.97 5.91
N TRP A 113 12.92 -2.02 5.57
CA TRP A 113 12.57 -0.62 5.46
C TRP A 113 12.05 -0.31 4.06
N ILE A 114 10.88 0.31 3.99
CA ILE A 114 10.26 0.75 2.75
C ILE A 114 10.27 2.28 2.74
N PRO A 115 11.13 2.90 1.92
CA PRO A 115 11.11 4.35 1.76
C PRO A 115 9.76 4.82 1.21
N LYS A 116 9.25 5.95 1.72
CA LYS A 116 7.99 6.56 1.25
C LYS A 116 8.00 6.88 -0.24
N SER A 117 9.17 7.25 -0.78
CA SER A 117 9.37 7.50 -2.22
C SER A 117 9.12 6.27 -3.10
N LEU A 118 9.34 5.08 -2.54
CA LEU A 118 9.14 3.80 -3.22
C LEU A 118 7.72 3.25 -3.02
N GLY A 119 7.09 3.65 -1.92
CA GLY A 119 5.73 3.26 -1.54
C GLY A 119 4.64 3.77 -2.48
N LYS A 120 3.40 3.41 -2.15
CA LYS A 120 2.22 3.88 -2.88
C LYS A 120 2.16 5.40 -2.85
N LYS A 121 1.80 5.99 -3.99
CA LYS A 121 1.45 7.41 -4.03
C LYS A 121 0.03 7.58 -3.49
N PRO A 122 -0.25 8.65 -2.73
CA PRO A 122 -1.61 8.98 -2.34
C PRO A 122 -2.45 9.29 -3.58
N LEU A 123 -3.74 9.00 -3.48
CA LEU A 123 -4.74 9.32 -4.49
C LEU A 123 -5.07 10.81 -4.50
N ALA A 124 -5.05 11.44 -3.33
CA ALA A 124 -5.23 12.86 -3.17
C ALA A 124 -4.44 13.38 -1.97
N ASP A 125 -4.00 14.63 -2.02
CA ASP A 125 -3.35 15.32 -0.89
C ASP A 125 -4.20 16.49 -0.41
N ILE A 126 -4.31 16.67 0.90
CA ILE A 126 -4.97 17.85 1.49
C ILE A 126 -4.12 19.10 1.19
N GLN A 127 -4.68 20.05 0.44
CA GLN A 127 -3.99 21.29 0.07
C GLN A 127 -4.23 22.40 1.09
N ARG A 128 -5.49 22.54 1.54
CA ARG A 128 -5.90 23.49 2.57
C ARG A 128 -7.17 23.00 3.24
N TYR A 129 -7.40 23.45 4.46
CA TYR A 129 -8.71 23.33 5.11
C TYR A 129 -8.90 24.50 6.09
N THR A 130 -10.15 24.83 6.39
CA THR A 130 -10.53 25.74 7.47
C THR A 130 -11.59 25.08 8.34
N GLY A 131 -11.68 25.50 9.60
CA GLY A 131 -12.56 24.87 10.59
C GLY A 131 -12.07 23.48 11.00
N LYS A 132 -13.00 22.61 11.37
CA LYS A 132 -12.73 21.25 11.86
C LYS A 132 -12.87 20.23 10.73
N THR A 133 -11.75 19.58 10.40
CA THR A 133 -11.68 18.48 9.42
C THR A 133 -10.99 17.29 10.06
N GLU A 134 -11.55 16.10 9.87
CA GLU A 134 -10.99 14.86 10.39
C GLU A 134 -10.84 13.81 9.27
N VAL A 135 -9.83 12.96 9.41
CA VAL A 135 -9.46 11.90 8.47
C VAL A 135 -9.47 10.57 9.20
N LEU A 136 -9.93 9.52 8.54
CA LEU A 136 -9.84 8.14 9.01
C LEU A 136 -8.98 7.33 8.02
N LYS A 137 -7.80 6.88 8.48
CA LYS A 137 -6.84 6.12 7.66
C LYS A 137 -7.11 4.62 7.70
N ILE A 138 -8.20 4.19 7.05
CA ILE A 138 -8.50 2.76 6.88
C ILE A 138 -7.34 2.05 6.15
N SER A 139 -6.69 2.71 5.20
CA SER A 139 -5.52 2.19 4.48
C SER A 139 -4.34 1.84 5.40
N GLN A 140 -4.23 2.49 6.55
CA GLN A 140 -3.20 2.26 7.56
C GLN A 140 -3.73 1.45 8.75
N LYS A 141 -4.92 0.84 8.62
CA LYS A 141 -5.60 0.07 9.67
C LYS A 141 -5.91 0.89 10.94
N GLN A 142 -6.07 2.20 10.81
CA GLN A 142 -6.54 3.04 11.91
C GLN A 142 -8.05 2.88 12.09
N THR A 143 -8.51 2.91 13.34
CA THR A 143 -9.93 2.77 13.71
C THR A 143 -10.56 4.08 14.17
N ASP A 144 -9.75 5.07 14.50
CA ASP A 144 -10.18 6.33 15.08
C ASP A 144 -9.94 7.50 14.11
N TRP A 145 -10.82 8.49 14.20
CA TRP A 145 -10.69 9.73 13.45
C TRP A 145 -9.59 10.61 14.05
N SER A 146 -8.71 11.14 13.20
CA SER A 146 -7.68 12.10 13.57
C SER A 146 -7.91 13.45 12.90
N GLY A 147 -7.41 14.53 13.50
CA GLY A 147 -7.43 15.85 12.85
C GLY A 147 -6.64 15.84 11.53
N ALA A 148 -7.18 16.51 10.51
CA ALA A 148 -6.52 16.63 9.22
C ALA A 148 -5.25 17.49 9.31
N SER A 149 -4.26 17.16 8.48
CA SER A 149 -3.03 17.96 8.29
C SER A 149 -2.84 18.35 6.83
N VAL A 150 -2.28 19.53 6.56
CA VAL A 150 -1.91 19.93 5.19
C VAL A 150 -0.78 19.05 4.67
N GLY A 151 -0.86 18.64 3.41
CA GLY A 151 0.05 17.68 2.78
C GLY A 151 -0.22 16.22 3.16
N GLU A 152 -1.26 15.96 3.94
CA GLU A 152 -1.66 14.61 4.29
C GLU A 152 -2.27 13.89 3.08
N GLY A 153 -1.68 12.73 2.73
CA GLY A 153 -2.10 11.95 1.57
C GLY A 153 -3.18 10.93 1.91
N LEU A 154 -4.23 10.86 1.09
CA LEU A 154 -5.35 9.93 1.18
C LEU A 154 -5.15 8.74 0.23
N TYR A 155 -5.43 7.53 0.71
CA TYR A 155 -5.39 6.30 -0.07
C TYR A 155 -6.78 5.70 -0.23
N ALA A 156 -6.91 4.66 -1.03
CA ALA A 156 -8.16 3.94 -1.19
C ALA A 156 -8.71 3.48 0.18
N LYS A 157 -10.02 3.68 0.36
CA LYS A 157 -10.84 3.49 1.55
C LYS A 157 -10.63 4.51 2.67
N ASP A 158 -9.67 5.42 2.56
CA ASP A 158 -9.58 6.50 3.55
C ASP A 158 -10.81 7.40 3.44
N GLU A 159 -11.24 7.90 4.59
CA GLU A 159 -12.42 8.76 4.70
C GLU A 159 -12.01 10.14 5.21
N VAL A 160 -12.74 11.17 4.77
CA VAL A 160 -12.58 12.53 5.28
C VAL A 160 -13.94 13.13 5.59
N ARG A 161 -14.04 13.83 6.71
CA ARG A 161 -15.25 14.57 7.10
C ARG A 161 -14.95 15.99 7.54
N THR A 162 -15.82 16.90 7.15
CA THR A 162 -15.86 18.30 7.62
C THR A 162 -17.05 18.48 8.55
N PHE A 163 -16.90 19.40 9.51
CA PHE A 163 -17.97 19.79 10.41
C PHE A 163 -18.64 21.08 9.93
N LYS A 164 -19.50 21.66 10.75
CA LYS A 164 -20.11 22.98 10.51
C LYS A 164 -19.03 24.05 10.28
N GLU A 165 -19.30 25.02 9.39
CA GLU A 165 -18.38 26.15 9.13
C GLU A 165 -16.95 25.68 8.80
N SER A 166 -16.83 24.56 8.09
CA SER A 166 -15.55 23.93 7.74
C SER A 166 -15.51 23.60 6.25
N GLU A 167 -14.33 23.69 5.66
CA GLU A 167 -14.08 23.37 4.25
C GLU A 167 -12.70 22.72 4.11
N ALA A 168 -12.54 21.86 3.10
CA ALA A 168 -11.25 21.27 2.77
C ALA A 168 -11.10 21.11 1.26
N GLN A 169 -9.93 21.48 0.74
CA GLN A 169 -9.55 21.31 -0.67
C GLN A 169 -8.46 20.26 -0.80
N PHE A 170 -8.59 19.43 -1.83
CA PHE A 170 -7.71 18.31 -2.12
C PHE A 170 -7.21 18.39 -3.56
N LEU A 171 -5.98 17.94 -3.79
CA LEU A 171 -5.39 17.75 -5.10
C LEU A 171 -5.28 16.26 -5.39
N LEU A 172 -5.98 15.79 -6.42
CA LEU A 172 -5.87 14.42 -6.89
C LEU A 172 -4.52 14.19 -7.58
N LEU A 173 -4.03 12.96 -7.54
CA LEU A 173 -2.83 12.54 -8.28
C LEU A 173 -2.93 12.84 -9.79
N SER A 174 -4.15 12.86 -10.34
CA SER A 174 -4.41 13.20 -11.73
C SER A 174 -4.17 14.69 -12.07
N GLY A 175 -4.09 15.56 -11.06
CA GLY A 175 -4.01 17.02 -11.16
C GLY A 175 -5.36 17.73 -10.99
N SER A 176 -6.47 16.97 -11.00
CA SER A 176 -7.81 17.49 -10.70
C SER A 176 -7.93 17.93 -9.25
N ARG A 177 -8.88 18.83 -8.96
CA ARG A 177 -9.12 19.31 -7.59
C ARG A 177 -10.56 19.02 -7.18
N PHE A 178 -10.76 18.76 -5.91
CA PHE A 178 -12.08 18.78 -5.33
C PHE A 178 -12.06 19.49 -3.99
N GLU A 179 -13.21 20.03 -3.62
CA GLU A 179 -13.42 20.80 -2.40
C GLU A 179 -14.70 20.31 -1.75
N ILE A 180 -14.65 20.00 -0.47
CA ILE A 180 -15.82 19.64 0.32
C ILE A 180 -16.11 20.78 1.30
N THR A 181 -17.39 21.14 1.44
CA THR A 181 -17.83 22.19 2.36
C THR A 181 -18.38 21.58 3.65
N GLU A 182 -19.10 22.36 4.46
CA GLU A 182 -19.54 21.93 5.78
C GLU A 182 -20.35 20.63 5.78
N ASN A 183 -20.25 19.89 6.90
CA ASN A 183 -21.00 18.66 7.16
C ASN A 183 -20.85 17.58 6.08
N SER A 184 -19.74 17.59 5.34
CA SER A 184 -19.48 16.65 4.25
C SER A 184 -18.74 15.43 4.73
N HIS A 185 -18.96 14.30 4.06
CA HIS A 185 -18.24 13.05 4.30
C HIS A 185 -17.97 12.36 2.97
N ILE A 186 -16.69 12.19 2.65
CA ILE A 186 -16.22 11.52 1.44
C ILE A 186 -15.38 10.30 1.76
N ILE A 187 -15.36 9.36 0.82
CA ILE A 187 -14.54 8.16 0.84
C ILE A 187 -13.77 8.10 -0.48
N MET A 188 -12.47 7.84 -0.40
CA MET A 188 -11.65 7.56 -1.57
C MET A 188 -11.90 6.10 -2.00
N GLU A 189 -12.52 5.83 -3.14
CA GLU A 189 -12.81 4.44 -3.54
C GLU A 189 -11.64 3.84 -4.32
N LYS A 190 -11.29 4.46 -5.45
CA LYS A 190 -10.26 3.99 -6.38
C LYS A 190 -9.51 5.17 -7.01
N GLY A 191 -8.29 4.92 -7.49
CA GLY A 191 -7.47 5.95 -8.12
C GLY A 191 -6.06 5.49 -8.51
N LYS A 192 -5.87 4.19 -8.73
CA LYS A 192 -4.58 3.51 -8.56
C LYS A 192 -3.57 3.68 -9.71
N SER A 193 -4.02 3.78 -10.95
CA SER A 193 -3.15 3.82 -12.14
C SER A 193 -3.62 4.83 -13.18
N ASP A 194 -2.82 5.06 -14.23
CA ASP A 194 -3.21 5.91 -15.37
C ASP A 194 -4.47 5.40 -16.10
N THR A 195 -4.80 4.11 -15.95
CA THR A 195 -5.92 3.47 -16.65
C THR A 195 -7.18 3.35 -15.80
N ASP A 196 -7.06 3.27 -14.48
CA ASP A 196 -8.22 3.16 -13.59
C ASP A 196 -8.89 4.53 -13.43
N PRO A 197 -10.22 4.65 -13.29
CA PRO A 197 -10.85 5.94 -12.97
C PRO A 197 -10.45 6.45 -11.58
N ASP A 198 -10.45 7.77 -11.41
CA ASP A 198 -10.47 8.40 -10.09
C ASP A 198 -11.90 8.26 -9.57
N GLU A 199 -12.12 7.52 -8.49
CA GLU A 199 -13.45 7.22 -7.95
C GLU A 199 -13.56 7.75 -6.52
N LEU A 200 -14.52 8.64 -6.30
CA LEU A 200 -14.89 9.17 -4.99
C LEU A 200 -16.32 8.75 -4.65
N TYR A 201 -16.58 8.53 -3.37
CA TYR A 201 -17.93 8.36 -2.86
C TYR A 201 -18.27 9.53 -1.92
N LEU A 202 -19.30 10.30 -2.27
CA LEU A 202 -19.88 11.33 -1.42
C LEU A 202 -21.05 10.74 -0.63
N ARG A 203 -20.87 10.60 0.67
CA ARG A 203 -21.89 10.03 1.56
C ARG A 203 -22.96 11.05 1.96
N ARG A 204 -22.55 12.30 2.20
CA ARG A 204 -23.42 13.44 2.55
C ARG A 204 -22.68 14.76 2.35
N GLY A 205 -23.42 15.86 2.31
CA GLY A 205 -22.89 17.21 2.20
C GLY A 205 -22.62 17.59 0.76
N ARG A 206 -21.62 18.44 0.51
CA ARG A 206 -21.42 19.08 -0.79
C ARG A 206 -19.97 19.03 -1.22
N ILE A 207 -19.76 18.66 -2.48
CA ILE A 207 -18.46 18.61 -3.14
C ILE A 207 -18.49 19.45 -4.42
N ARG A 208 -17.50 20.33 -4.60
CA ARG A 208 -17.16 20.94 -5.90
C ARG A 208 -16.00 20.17 -6.50
N SER A 209 -16.14 19.75 -7.75
CA SER A 209 -15.13 18.98 -8.48
C SER A 209 -14.71 19.72 -9.74
N ILE A 210 -13.41 20.01 -9.83
CA ILE A 210 -12.78 20.69 -10.96
C ILE A 210 -11.84 19.68 -11.62
N ILE A 211 -12.35 19.00 -12.64
CA ILE A 211 -11.65 17.90 -13.30
C ILE A 211 -10.87 18.44 -14.48
N GLN A 212 -9.55 18.19 -14.51
CA GLN A 212 -8.71 18.64 -15.62
C GLN A 212 -9.02 17.84 -16.88
N ARG A 213 -9.14 18.54 -18.01
CA ARG A 213 -9.21 17.92 -19.33
C ARG A 213 -7.80 17.66 -19.85
N LYS A 214 -7.49 16.41 -20.23
CA LYS A 214 -6.21 16.06 -20.85
C LYS A 214 -6.47 15.68 -22.31
N PRO A 215 -5.74 16.25 -23.29
CA PRO A 215 -5.96 15.98 -24.71
C PRO A 215 -5.56 14.54 -25.14
N SER A 216 -4.98 13.74 -24.25
CA SER A 216 -4.59 12.36 -24.52
C SER A 216 -5.80 11.45 -24.69
N SER A 217 -5.74 10.49 -25.63
CA SER A 217 -6.74 9.41 -25.81
C SER A 217 -7.00 8.60 -24.53
N ASN A 218 -6.05 8.60 -23.59
CA ASN A 218 -6.09 7.87 -22.33
C ASN A 218 -6.51 8.77 -21.16
N GLN A 219 -7.30 9.81 -21.39
CA GLN A 219 -7.77 10.65 -20.29
C GLN A 219 -8.55 9.79 -19.27
N ARG A 220 -8.04 9.78 -18.05
CA ARG A 220 -8.64 9.13 -16.89
C ARG A 220 -10.07 9.65 -16.68
N MET A 221 -11.03 8.73 -16.60
CA MET A 221 -12.40 9.07 -16.21
C MET A 221 -12.43 9.42 -14.72
N PHE A 222 -13.19 10.46 -14.36
CA PHE A 222 -13.53 10.73 -12.96
C PHE A 222 -14.95 10.21 -12.70
N LEU A 223 -15.12 9.48 -11.60
CA LEU A 223 -16.38 8.92 -11.15
C LEU A 223 -16.70 9.47 -9.75
N LEU A 224 -17.81 10.19 -9.64
CA LEU A 224 -18.37 10.56 -8.34
C LEU A 224 -19.60 9.72 -8.07
N ARG A 225 -19.58 8.98 -6.97
CA ARG A 225 -20.68 8.13 -6.54
C ARG A 225 -21.39 8.74 -5.35
N THR A 226 -22.70 8.60 -5.34
CA THR A 226 -23.54 8.82 -4.19
C THR A 226 -24.41 7.59 -3.99
N GLU A 227 -25.26 7.61 -2.96
CA GLU A 227 -26.24 6.54 -2.79
C GLU A 227 -27.32 6.54 -3.89
N ALA A 228 -27.66 7.72 -4.43
CA ALA A 228 -28.71 7.84 -5.44
C ALA A 228 -28.19 7.69 -6.88
N ALA A 229 -26.95 8.09 -7.18
CA ALA A 229 -26.47 8.22 -8.55
C ALA A 229 -24.96 7.98 -8.71
N VAL A 230 -24.54 7.80 -9.97
CA VAL A 230 -23.14 7.82 -10.40
C VAL A 230 -22.96 8.89 -11.47
N SER A 231 -22.00 9.77 -11.25
CA SER A 231 -21.63 10.85 -12.17
C SER A 231 -20.32 10.51 -12.87
N GLU A 232 -20.35 10.38 -14.19
CA GLU A 232 -19.20 10.12 -15.05
C GLU A 232 -18.73 11.40 -15.75
N VAL A 233 -17.43 11.68 -15.63
CA VAL A 233 -16.90 13.01 -15.93
C VAL A 233 -15.58 12.94 -16.71
N LYS A 234 -15.52 13.73 -17.79
CA LYS A 234 -14.31 13.97 -18.59
C LYS A 234 -14.04 15.46 -18.76
N GLY A 235 -13.52 16.08 -17.71
CA GLY A 235 -13.09 17.48 -17.72
C GLY A 235 -14.25 18.47 -17.58
N THR A 236 -14.65 18.75 -16.34
CA THR A 236 -15.79 19.61 -16.00
C THR A 236 -15.57 20.34 -14.68
N ASP A 237 -16.27 21.46 -14.49
CA ASP A 237 -16.51 22.09 -13.19
C ASP A 237 -17.97 21.86 -12.80
N PHE A 238 -18.19 21.13 -11.72
CA PHE A 238 -19.53 20.77 -11.26
C PHE A 238 -19.58 20.64 -9.75
N ILE A 239 -20.79 20.77 -9.22
CA ILE A 239 -21.08 20.63 -7.80
C ILE A 239 -22.08 19.50 -7.64
N THR A 240 -21.84 18.67 -6.63
CA THR A 240 -22.77 17.62 -6.22
C THR A 240 -23.08 17.80 -4.74
N GLU A 241 -24.36 17.73 -4.42
CA GLU A 241 -24.87 17.83 -3.06
C GLU A 241 -25.70 16.60 -2.73
N VAL A 242 -25.51 16.05 -1.53
CA VAL A 242 -26.26 14.93 -1.00
C VAL A 242 -26.95 15.37 0.28
N ASP A 243 -28.28 15.37 0.25
CA ASP A 243 -29.12 15.79 1.37
C ASP A 243 -29.21 14.71 2.48
N GLY A 244 -29.92 15.04 3.57
CA GLY A 244 -30.12 14.11 4.69
C GLY A 244 -30.95 12.86 4.36
N SER A 245 -31.66 12.84 3.24
CA SER A 245 -32.43 11.70 2.75
C SER A 245 -31.63 10.83 1.76
N GLY A 246 -30.41 11.25 1.40
CA GLY A 246 -29.56 10.59 0.42
C GLY A 246 -29.90 10.96 -1.03
N ASN A 247 -30.75 11.96 -1.26
CA ASN A 247 -31.01 12.46 -2.61
C ASN A 247 -29.81 13.26 -3.10
N THR A 248 -29.60 13.26 -4.41
CA THR A 248 -28.46 13.91 -5.04
C THR A 248 -28.90 15.02 -5.98
N THR A 249 -28.35 16.21 -5.79
CA THR A 249 -28.44 17.30 -6.78
C THR A 249 -27.08 17.47 -7.44
N LEU A 250 -27.04 17.48 -8.76
CA LEU A 250 -25.84 17.77 -9.52
C LEU A 250 -26.04 19.02 -10.38
N SER A 251 -25.11 19.97 -10.25
CA SER A 251 -25.10 21.25 -10.95
C SER A 251 -23.83 21.37 -11.79
N CYS A 252 -23.97 21.48 -13.11
CA CYS A 252 -22.84 21.58 -14.03
C CYS A 252 -22.59 23.04 -14.43
N TYR A 253 -21.40 23.56 -14.13
CA TYR A 253 -21.01 24.93 -14.47
C TYR A 253 -20.20 24.97 -15.77
N GLU A 254 -19.32 24.00 -16.00
CA GLU A 254 -18.53 23.89 -17.22
C GLU A 254 -18.44 22.44 -17.70
N GLY A 255 -18.68 22.22 -18.99
CA GLY A 255 -18.54 20.95 -19.68
C GLY A 255 -19.84 20.13 -19.67
N ILE A 256 -19.71 18.82 -19.47
CA ILE A 256 -20.81 17.86 -19.51
C ILE A 256 -20.58 16.70 -18.54
N VAL A 257 -21.58 16.40 -17.72
CA VAL A 257 -21.57 15.28 -16.78
C VAL A 257 -22.66 14.29 -17.16
N ALA A 258 -22.29 13.01 -17.31
CA ALA A 258 -23.27 11.94 -17.48
C ALA A 258 -23.69 11.44 -16.09
N VAL A 259 -24.96 11.64 -15.73
CA VAL A 259 -25.52 11.24 -14.44
C VAL A 259 -26.41 10.03 -14.65
N SER A 260 -26.07 8.92 -14.00
CA SER A 260 -26.77 7.65 -14.14
C SER A 260 -27.39 7.19 -12.82
N ALA A 261 -28.66 6.83 -12.85
CA ALA A 261 -29.36 6.16 -11.75
C ALA A 261 -30.50 5.30 -12.30
N GLN A 262 -30.80 4.17 -11.65
CA GLN A 262 -31.89 3.26 -12.06
C GLN A 262 -31.87 2.90 -13.57
N ASN A 263 -30.68 2.62 -14.11
CA ASN A 263 -30.44 2.33 -15.54
C ASN A 263 -30.84 3.46 -16.52
N VAL A 264 -31.06 4.68 -16.03
CA VAL A 264 -31.32 5.87 -16.84
C VAL A 264 -30.14 6.82 -16.69
N THR A 265 -29.62 7.27 -17.83
CA THR A 265 -28.54 8.26 -17.90
C THR A 265 -29.06 9.55 -18.49
N VAL A 266 -28.76 10.67 -17.83
CA VAL A 266 -29.00 12.02 -18.35
C VAL A 266 -27.67 12.76 -18.47
N ASN A 267 -27.51 13.47 -19.59
CA ASN A 267 -26.36 14.34 -19.79
C ASN A 267 -26.69 15.75 -19.29
N VAL A 268 -25.95 16.22 -18.29
CA VAL A 268 -26.10 17.53 -17.70
C VAL A 268 -24.98 18.42 -18.25
N GLY A 269 -25.33 19.34 -19.15
CA GLY A 269 -24.39 20.32 -19.71
C GLY A 269 -24.23 21.56 -18.83
N SER A 270 -23.26 22.41 -19.15
CA SER A 270 -23.06 23.72 -18.52
C SER A 270 -24.37 24.51 -18.40
N GLY A 271 -24.62 25.09 -17.23
CA GLY A 271 -25.81 25.90 -16.97
C GLY A 271 -27.04 25.08 -16.59
N PHE A 272 -26.93 23.76 -16.47
CA PHE A 272 -28.02 22.88 -16.07
C PHE A 272 -27.69 22.12 -14.78
N ALA A 273 -28.75 21.67 -14.12
CA ALA A 273 -28.71 20.74 -13.01
C ALA A 273 -29.66 19.56 -13.24
N THR A 274 -29.44 18.47 -12.52
CA THR A 274 -30.40 17.37 -12.37
C THR A 274 -30.55 17.04 -10.89
N PHE A 275 -31.72 16.50 -10.55
CA PHE A 275 -32.03 15.98 -9.23
C PHE A 275 -32.32 14.49 -9.36
N VAL A 276 -31.77 13.71 -8.42
CA VAL A 276 -31.95 12.27 -8.34
C VAL A 276 -32.43 11.92 -6.94
N GLU A 277 -33.70 11.55 -6.84
CA GLU A 277 -34.22 10.97 -5.60
C GLU A 277 -33.68 9.55 -5.43
N LYS A 278 -33.32 9.19 -4.20
CA LYS A 278 -32.76 7.86 -3.91
C LYS A 278 -33.71 6.76 -4.39
N GLY A 279 -33.19 5.86 -5.22
CA GLY A 279 -33.97 4.75 -5.78
C GLY A 279 -34.81 5.11 -7.02
N LYS A 280 -34.74 6.35 -7.52
CA LYS A 280 -35.44 6.81 -8.73
C LYS A 280 -34.46 7.21 -9.84
N PRO A 281 -34.90 7.23 -11.12
CA PRO A 281 -34.07 7.73 -12.21
C PRO A 281 -33.84 9.25 -12.09
N PRO A 282 -32.81 9.79 -12.74
CA PRO A 282 -32.55 11.23 -12.74
C PRO A 282 -33.68 12.00 -13.43
N LEU A 283 -33.99 13.19 -12.91
CA LEU A 283 -34.87 14.11 -13.61
C LEU A 283 -34.20 14.64 -14.88
N LYS A 284 -35.04 15.06 -15.85
CA LYS A 284 -34.53 15.78 -17.02
C LYS A 284 -33.79 17.04 -16.55
N PRO A 285 -32.64 17.37 -17.16
CA PRO A 285 -31.87 18.55 -16.77
C PRO A 285 -32.71 19.84 -16.82
N PHE A 286 -32.58 20.67 -15.80
CA PHE A 286 -33.25 21.96 -15.67
C PHE A 286 -32.21 23.08 -15.50
N ALA A 287 -32.55 24.31 -15.92
CA ALA A 287 -31.60 25.42 -15.89
C ALA A 287 -31.22 25.80 -14.45
N LEU A 288 -29.95 26.14 -14.24
CA LEU A 288 -29.48 26.73 -12.99
C LEU A 288 -30.09 28.12 -12.80
N PRO A 289 -30.38 28.53 -11.55
CA PRO A 289 -30.78 29.90 -11.28
C PRO A 289 -29.65 30.87 -11.63
N ASP A 290 -30.02 32.10 -11.96
CA ASP A 290 -29.03 33.16 -12.18
C ASP A 290 -28.18 33.35 -10.92
N PRO A 291 -26.88 33.65 -11.08
CA PRO A 291 -26.01 33.95 -9.95
C PRO A 291 -26.63 35.05 -9.07
N PRO A 292 -26.48 34.98 -7.74
CA PRO A 292 -26.92 36.06 -6.88
C PRO A 292 -26.22 37.35 -7.28
N LYS A 293 -26.98 38.44 -7.39
CA LYS A 293 -26.40 39.76 -7.66
C LYS A 293 -25.45 40.13 -6.50
N PRO A 294 -24.27 40.69 -6.78
CA PRO A 294 -23.43 41.27 -5.74
C PRO A 294 -24.27 42.25 -4.90
N LYS A 295 -24.07 42.27 -3.58
CA LYS A 295 -24.60 43.37 -2.79
C LYS A 295 -23.81 44.61 -3.22
N ASP A 296 -24.49 45.63 -3.71
CA ASP A 296 -23.87 46.94 -3.93
C ASP A 296 -23.28 47.41 -2.59
N GLU A 297 -21.99 47.75 -2.57
CA GLU A 297 -21.25 48.22 -1.40
C GLU A 297 -21.68 49.63 -0.96
#